data_AF-A0A923RRA7-F1
#
_entry.id   AF-A0A923RRA7-F1
#
_cell.length_a   1.000
_cell.length_b   1.000
_cell.length_c   1.000
_cell.angle_alpha   90.00
_cell.angle_beta   90.00
_cell.angle_gamma   90.00
#
_symmetry.space_group_name_H-M   'P 1'
#
loop_
_entity.id
_entity.type
_entity.pdbx_description
1 polymer ?
#
loop_
_entity_poly.entity_id
_entity_poly.type
_entity_poly.pdbx_seq_one_letter_code
_entity_poly.pdbx_strand_id
1 'polypeptide(L)'
;MKRIIFEDAYNFADRVHDDYTLNDYDDVLVVAKYDKAKEVLRELVHYGHDIEFAEFYDSDWNGYDKEFYLYLSDEGISISPAFGFKKDGYSKDTYLIIGADKTYIHEDCNSAIIKYIDCDDIVEFGYQDNEIDNNSGDTTENDCIVDTVSTIIYKTDDGVIHGFSRSWNNTDENANFYHPSVTYFNDNIDELKEIMDLFGIQI
;
A
#
# COMPACT_ATOMS: atom_id res chain seq x y z
N MET A 1 18.06 -13.68 -7.96
CA MET A 1 17.18 -12.62 -7.46
C MET A 1 18.01 -11.40 -7.15
N LYS A 2 17.66 -10.24 -7.71
CA LYS A 2 18.24 -8.95 -7.34
C LYS A 2 17.46 -8.41 -6.13
N ARG A 3 18.11 -7.66 -5.24
CA ARG A 3 17.44 -6.94 -4.15
C ARG A 3 17.38 -5.45 -4.45
N ILE A 4 16.26 -4.80 -4.14
CA ILE A 4 16.06 -3.34 -4.22
C ILE A 4 15.44 -2.87 -2.91
N ILE A 5 15.95 -1.76 -2.37
CA ILE A 5 15.39 -1.12 -1.18
C ILE A 5 14.70 0.18 -1.63
N PHE A 6 13.45 0.35 -1.24
CA PHE A 6 12.64 1.53 -1.51
C PHE A 6 12.53 2.39 -0.25
N GLU A 7 12.28 3.69 -0.39
CA GLU A 7 12.10 4.55 0.79
C GLU A 7 10.81 4.21 1.54
N ASP A 8 9.73 3.94 0.79
CA ASP A 8 8.42 3.61 1.31
C ASP A 8 7.58 2.83 0.28
N ALA A 9 6.33 2.54 0.65
CA ALA A 9 5.36 1.87 -0.21
C ALA A 9 4.96 2.68 -1.45
N TYR A 10 4.99 4.02 -1.38
CA TYR A 10 4.66 4.88 -2.51
C TYR A 10 5.71 4.74 -3.62
N ASN A 11 6.99 4.84 -3.26
CA ASN A 11 8.10 4.66 -4.20
C ASN A 11 8.16 3.24 -4.77
N PHE A 12 7.75 2.23 -4.00
CA PHE A 12 7.64 0.87 -4.51
C PHE A 12 6.47 0.71 -5.47
N ALA A 13 5.28 1.23 -5.13
CA ALA A 13 4.11 1.17 -5.99
C ALA A 13 4.29 1.97 -7.29
N ASP A 14 5.02 3.08 -7.25
CA ASP A 14 5.47 3.83 -8.44
C ASP A 14 6.26 2.92 -9.39
N ARG A 15 7.23 2.16 -8.86
CA ARG A 15 7.98 1.17 -9.65
C ARG A 15 7.08 0.09 -10.24
N VAL A 16 6.13 -0.44 -9.47
CA VAL A 16 5.18 -1.48 -9.95
C VAL A 16 4.29 -0.91 -11.06
N HIS A 17 3.81 0.33 -10.90
CA HIS A 17 3.02 1.02 -11.91
C HIS A 17 3.82 1.28 -13.20
N ASP A 18 5.05 1.76 -13.08
CA ASP A 18 5.96 1.97 -14.21
C ASP A 18 6.28 0.66 -14.94
N ASP A 19 6.52 -0.42 -14.20
CA ASP A 19 6.79 -1.72 -14.79
C ASP A 19 5.61 -2.21 -15.64
N TYR A 20 4.38 -2.04 -15.14
CA TYR A 20 3.18 -2.40 -15.88
C TYR A 20 2.87 -1.45 -17.06
N THR A 21 2.99 -0.13 -16.86
CA THR A 21 2.52 0.86 -17.86
C THR A 21 3.57 1.30 -18.88
N LEU A 22 4.87 1.29 -18.51
CA LEU A 22 5.96 1.82 -19.33
C LEU A 22 6.91 0.74 -19.82
N ASN A 23 7.10 -0.34 -19.05
CA ASN A 23 8.07 -1.39 -19.37
C ASN A 23 7.47 -2.60 -20.09
N ASP A 24 6.19 -2.52 -20.50
CA ASP A 24 5.51 -3.49 -21.36
C ASP A 24 5.44 -4.90 -20.74
N TYR A 25 5.36 -4.97 -19.40
CA TYR A 25 5.00 -6.21 -18.71
C TYR A 25 3.48 -6.37 -18.72
N ASP A 26 2.99 -7.49 -19.23
CA ASP A 26 1.54 -7.75 -19.29
C ASP A 26 0.98 -8.00 -17.89
N ASP A 27 1.80 -8.53 -16.98
CA ASP A 27 1.44 -8.81 -15.61
C ASP A 27 2.60 -8.61 -14.60
N VAL A 28 2.27 -7.96 -13.48
CA VAL A 28 3.20 -7.73 -12.37
C VAL A 28 2.66 -8.34 -11.08
N LEU A 29 3.41 -9.26 -10.50
CA LEU A 29 3.08 -9.91 -9.24
C LEU A 29 3.87 -9.29 -8.08
N VAL A 30 3.18 -8.97 -7.01
CA VAL A 30 3.75 -8.60 -5.71
C VAL A 30 3.38 -9.67 -4.68
N VAL A 31 4.39 -10.19 -4.00
CA VAL A 31 4.26 -11.18 -2.94
C VAL A 31 4.66 -10.54 -1.62
N ALA A 32 3.71 -10.45 -0.69
CA ALA A 32 3.92 -9.78 0.58
C ALA A 32 3.00 -10.34 1.68
N LYS A 33 3.36 -10.12 2.95
CA LYS A 33 2.44 -10.34 4.08
C LYS A 33 1.40 -9.24 4.16
N TYR A 34 0.34 -9.48 4.94
CA TYR A 34 -0.82 -8.61 5.07
C TYR A 34 -0.48 -7.11 5.15
N ASP A 35 0.33 -6.66 6.11
CA ASP A 35 0.58 -5.22 6.28
C ASP A 35 1.23 -4.57 5.07
N LYS A 36 2.18 -5.27 4.44
CA LYS A 36 2.87 -4.77 3.25
C LYS A 36 1.99 -4.87 2.01
N ALA A 37 1.25 -5.95 1.83
CA ALA A 37 0.27 -6.08 0.75
C ALA A 37 -0.82 -4.99 0.82
N LYS A 38 -1.27 -4.64 2.03
CA LYS A 38 -2.26 -3.57 2.29
C LYS A 38 -1.73 -2.19 1.88
N GLU A 39 -0.48 -1.88 2.22
CA GLU A 39 0.17 -0.63 1.81
C GLU A 39 0.28 -0.54 0.29
N VAL A 40 0.74 -1.60 -0.38
CA VAL A 40 0.88 -1.65 -1.84
C VAL A 40 -0.46 -1.51 -2.54
N LEU A 41 -1.48 -2.24 -2.09
CA LEU A 41 -2.84 -2.16 -2.62
C LEU A 41 -3.39 -0.73 -2.56
N ARG A 42 -3.20 -0.03 -1.43
CA ARG A 42 -3.63 1.36 -1.25
C ARG A 42 -3.01 2.27 -2.31
N GLU A 43 -1.70 2.16 -2.53
CA GLU A 43 -1.01 3.01 -3.50
C GLU A 43 -1.37 2.67 -4.95
N LEU A 44 -1.53 1.39 -5.30
CA LEU A 44 -1.94 1.01 -6.67
C LEU A 44 -3.36 1.48 -7.01
N VAL A 45 -4.28 1.44 -6.04
CA VAL A 45 -5.61 2.05 -6.18
C VAL A 45 -5.49 3.57 -6.32
N HIS A 46 -4.54 4.21 -5.61
CA HIS A 46 -4.28 5.64 -5.77
C HIS A 46 -3.75 6.01 -7.17
N TYR A 47 -2.98 5.13 -7.81
CA TYR A 47 -2.57 5.26 -9.22
C TYR A 47 -3.72 5.07 -10.22
N GLY A 48 -4.92 4.70 -9.76
CA GLY A 48 -6.12 4.59 -10.59
C GLY A 48 -6.38 3.21 -11.18
N HIS A 49 -5.71 2.17 -10.68
CA HIS A 49 -6.00 0.79 -11.06
C HIS A 49 -7.26 0.29 -10.34
N ASP A 50 -8.20 -0.29 -11.10
CA ASP A 50 -9.42 -0.87 -10.55
C ASP A 50 -9.14 -2.20 -9.82
N ILE A 51 -9.98 -2.55 -8.86
CA ILE A 51 -9.92 -3.85 -8.18
C ILE A 51 -10.80 -4.84 -8.94
N GLU A 52 -10.19 -5.88 -9.48
CA GLU A 52 -10.87 -6.99 -10.14
C GLU A 52 -11.41 -7.99 -9.09
N PHE A 53 -10.54 -8.40 -8.17
CA PHE A 53 -10.83 -9.42 -7.17
C PHE A 53 -10.07 -9.15 -5.87
N ALA A 54 -10.71 -9.39 -4.73
CA ALA A 54 -10.08 -9.26 -3.43
C ALA A 54 -10.53 -10.34 -2.43
N GLU A 55 -9.61 -11.25 -2.13
CA GLU A 55 -9.66 -12.17 -0.98
C GLU A 55 -8.50 -11.83 -0.05
N PHE A 56 -8.77 -10.90 0.88
CA PHE A 56 -7.76 -10.26 1.70
C PHE A 56 -8.27 -10.01 3.10
N TYR A 57 -7.62 -10.60 4.10
CA TYR A 57 -8.05 -10.55 5.49
C TYR A 57 -6.85 -10.44 6.41
N ASP A 58 -7.03 -9.70 7.50
CA ASP A 58 -6.08 -9.63 8.59
C ASP A 58 -6.03 -10.97 9.33
N SER A 59 -4.84 -11.36 9.80
CA SER A 59 -4.63 -12.61 10.53
C SER A 59 -5.48 -12.72 11.80
N ASP A 60 -5.84 -11.60 12.42
CA ASP A 60 -6.66 -11.59 13.63
C ASP A 60 -8.11 -12.05 13.38
N TRP A 61 -8.58 -11.99 12.12
CA TRP A 61 -9.94 -12.36 11.76
C TRP A 61 -10.11 -13.84 11.46
N ASN A 62 -9.14 -14.46 10.77
CA ASN A 62 -9.28 -15.84 10.28
C ASN A 62 -8.06 -16.73 10.59
N GLY A 63 -7.02 -16.19 11.22
CA GLY A 63 -5.78 -16.89 11.54
C GLY A 63 -4.84 -17.12 10.34
N TYR A 64 -5.06 -16.46 9.21
CA TYR A 64 -4.19 -16.56 8.05
C TYR A 64 -2.94 -15.69 8.23
N ASP A 65 -1.78 -16.34 8.41
CA ASP A 65 -0.49 -15.70 8.74
C ASP A 65 0.55 -15.82 7.61
N LYS A 66 0.13 -16.21 6.40
CA LYS A 66 0.99 -16.45 5.24
C LYS A 66 0.99 -15.24 4.29
N GLU A 67 1.74 -15.37 3.21
CA GLU A 67 1.86 -14.37 2.16
C GLU A 67 0.57 -14.23 1.33
N PHE A 68 0.42 -13.10 0.66
CA PHE A 68 -0.62 -12.82 -0.33
C PHE A 68 0.03 -12.58 -1.69
N TYR A 69 -0.70 -12.93 -2.74
CA TYR A 69 -0.44 -12.53 -4.11
C TYR A 69 -1.28 -11.31 -4.43
N LEU A 70 -0.62 -10.19 -4.74
CA LEU A 70 -1.24 -9.01 -5.34
C LEU A 70 -0.76 -8.97 -6.78
N TYR A 71 -1.67 -9.18 -7.70
CA TYR A 71 -1.42 -9.33 -9.12
C TYR A 71 -2.06 -8.17 -9.87
N LEU A 72 -1.25 -7.45 -10.66
CA LEU A 72 -1.69 -6.35 -11.51
C LEU A 72 -1.69 -6.83 -12.96
N SER A 73 -2.83 -6.71 -13.62
CA SER A 73 -3.07 -7.12 -15.01
C SER A 73 -4.02 -6.15 -15.73
N ASP A 74 -4.37 -6.46 -16.98
CA ASP A 74 -5.33 -5.71 -17.80
C ASP A 74 -6.74 -5.66 -17.20
N GLU A 75 -7.14 -6.69 -16.46
CA GLU A 75 -8.43 -6.75 -15.75
C GLU A 75 -8.42 -5.94 -14.43
N GLY A 76 -7.24 -5.51 -13.97
CA GLY A 76 -7.05 -4.72 -12.75
C GLY A 76 -6.22 -5.44 -11.68
N ILE A 77 -6.44 -5.04 -10.42
CA ILE A 77 -5.76 -5.59 -9.24
C ILE A 77 -6.55 -6.79 -8.72
N SER A 78 -5.88 -7.93 -8.64
CA SER A 78 -6.35 -9.15 -8.00
C SER A 78 -5.50 -9.45 -6.76
N ILE A 79 -6.11 -9.52 -5.57
CA ILE A 79 -5.42 -9.92 -4.33
C ILE A 79 -5.99 -11.21 -3.76
N SER A 80 -5.12 -12.18 -3.44
CA SER A 80 -5.52 -13.50 -2.96
C SER A 80 -4.49 -14.16 -2.02
N PRO A 81 -4.90 -15.14 -1.20
CA PRO A 81 -3.98 -15.93 -0.38
C PRO A 81 -2.95 -16.69 -1.23
N ALA A 82 -1.66 -16.56 -0.91
CA ALA A 82 -0.62 -17.33 -1.59
C ALA A 82 -0.53 -18.80 -1.16
N PHE A 83 -1.10 -19.14 0.01
CA PHE A 83 -1.01 -20.47 0.61
C PHE A 83 -2.39 -21.08 0.80
N GLY A 84 -2.63 -22.24 0.18
CA GLY A 84 -3.85 -23.01 0.36
C GLY A 84 -3.72 -24.00 1.51
N PHE A 85 -4.71 -24.05 2.41
CA PHE A 85 -4.80 -25.09 3.43
C PHE A 85 -5.83 -26.15 3.07
N LYS A 86 -5.55 -27.40 3.44
CA LYS A 86 -6.48 -28.51 3.25
C LYS A 86 -7.82 -28.30 3.96
N LYS A 87 -7.80 -27.63 5.12
CA LYS A 87 -9.02 -27.26 5.87
C LYS A 87 -9.97 -26.36 5.05
N ASP A 88 -9.41 -25.58 4.11
CA ASP A 88 -10.13 -24.62 3.28
C ASP A 88 -10.47 -25.21 1.89
N GLY A 89 -10.30 -26.53 1.72
CA GLY A 89 -10.70 -27.27 0.51
C GLY A 89 -9.57 -27.59 -0.47
N TYR A 90 -8.33 -27.19 -0.19
CA TYR A 90 -7.17 -27.52 -1.02
C TYR A 90 -6.76 -28.99 -0.88
N SER A 91 -6.09 -29.54 -1.89
CA SER A 91 -5.67 -30.95 -1.89
C SER A 91 -4.59 -31.26 -0.82
N LYS A 92 -3.78 -30.26 -0.48
CA LYS A 92 -2.72 -30.30 0.54
C LYS A 92 -2.40 -28.87 1.01
N ASP A 93 -1.71 -28.76 2.14
CA ASP A 93 -1.16 -27.50 2.62
C ASP A 93 0.05 -27.12 1.77
N THR A 94 -0.06 -26.09 0.94
CA THR A 94 0.99 -25.69 -0.01
C THR A 94 0.79 -24.26 -0.51
N TYR A 95 1.88 -23.65 -0.96
CA TYR A 95 1.79 -22.48 -1.84
C TYR A 95 1.06 -22.83 -3.13
N LEU A 96 0.24 -21.88 -3.59
CA LEU A 96 -0.46 -21.94 -4.85
C LEU A 96 0.51 -21.56 -5.97
N ILE A 97 0.34 -22.16 -7.15
CA ILE A 97 1.20 -21.86 -8.30
C ILE A 97 0.63 -20.64 -9.02
N ILE A 98 1.49 -19.67 -9.32
CA ILE A 98 1.14 -18.44 -10.04
C ILE A 98 2.25 -18.08 -11.03
N GLY A 99 1.91 -17.46 -12.15
CA GLY A 99 2.86 -16.93 -13.12
C GLY A 99 2.76 -15.42 -13.23
N ALA A 100 3.84 -14.77 -13.61
CA ALA A 100 3.89 -13.36 -13.96
C ALA A 100 5.15 -13.06 -14.79
N ASP A 101 5.13 -12.00 -15.61
CA ASP A 101 6.30 -11.53 -16.35
C ASP A 101 7.33 -10.92 -15.39
N LYS A 102 6.85 -10.22 -14.37
CA LYS A 102 7.67 -9.60 -13.33
C LYS A 102 7.15 -9.94 -11.94
N THR A 103 8.03 -10.40 -11.04
CA THR A 103 7.65 -10.67 -9.65
C THR A 103 8.51 -9.90 -8.64
N TYR A 104 7.84 -9.23 -7.72
CA TYR A 104 8.41 -8.62 -6.52
C TYR A 104 8.07 -9.45 -5.29
N ILE A 105 9.06 -9.82 -4.48
CA ILE A 105 8.88 -10.58 -3.25
C ILE A 105 9.42 -9.76 -2.07
N HIS A 106 8.57 -9.46 -1.08
CA HIS A 106 8.99 -8.73 0.11
C HIS A 106 10.00 -9.57 0.91
N GLU A 107 11.03 -8.95 1.48
CA GLU A 107 12.11 -9.64 2.20
C GLU A 107 11.65 -10.52 3.37
N ASP A 108 10.53 -10.17 4.00
CA ASP A 108 9.91 -10.95 5.10
C ASP A 108 9.12 -12.19 4.63
N CYS A 109 9.05 -12.44 3.33
CA CYS A 109 8.35 -13.60 2.79
C CYS A 109 9.18 -14.88 2.96
N ASN A 110 8.49 -16.00 3.14
CA ASN A 110 9.12 -17.30 3.18
C ASN A 110 9.69 -17.67 1.80
N SER A 111 11.02 -17.81 1.72
CA SER A 111 11.74 -18.20 0.50
C SER A 111 11.23 -19.48 -0.19
N ALA A 112 10.48 -20.35 0.49
CA ALA A 112 9.86 -21.52 -0.14
C ALA A 112 8.85 -21.15 -1.24
N ILE A 113 8.24 -19.96 -1.20
CA ILE A 113 7.26 -19.47 -2.17
C ILE A 113 7.84 -19.36 -3.58
N ILE A 114 9.15 -19.09 -3.71
CA ILE A 114 9.85 -18.90 -4.99
C ILE A 114 9.67 -20.11 -5.92
N LYS A 115 9.55 -21.33 -5.37
CA LYS A 115 9.38 -22.57 -6.15
C LYS A 115 8.00 -22.71 -6.78
N TYR A 116 7.07 -21.82 -6.45
CA TYR A 116 5.68 -21.83 -6.89
C TYR A 116 5.35 -20.62 -7.77
N ILE A 117 6.35 -19.80 -8.08
CA ILE A 117 6.23 -18.64 -8.95
C ILE A 117 6.90 -18.99 -10.29
N ASP A 118 6.11 -18.98 -11.35
CA ASP A 118 6.55 -19.17 -12.74
C ASP A 118 6.88 -17.80 -13.34
N CYS A 119 8.10 -17.32 -13.07
CA CYS A 119 8.59 -16.01 -13.49
C CYS A 119 10.12 -16.06 -13.60
N ASP A 120 10.67 -15.52 -14.70
CA ASP A 120 12.12 -15.43 -14.89
C ASP A 120 12.72 -14.17 -14.22
N ASP A 121 11.95 -13.09 -14.09
CA ASP A 121 12.39 -11.83 -13.50
C ASP A 121 11.83 -11.63 -12.08
N ILE A 122 12.53 -12.23 -11.11
CA ILE A 122 12.19 -12.10 -9.69
C ILE A 122 13.14 -11.13 -8.99
N VAL A 123 12.55 -10.17 -8.27
CA VAL A 123 13.22 -9.15 -7.46
C VAL A 123 12.75 -9.25 -6.01
N GLU A 124 13.70 -9.27 -5.08
CA GLU A 124 13.43 -9.08 -3.67
C GLU A 124 13.31 -7.57 -3.38
N PHE A 125 12.31 -7.16 -2.61
CA PHE A 125 12.18 -5.78 -2.18
C PHE A 125 12.04 -5.65 -0.66
N GLY A 126 12.46 -4.50 -0.15
CA GLY A 126 12.27 -4.08 1.23
C GLY A 126 12.18 -2.56 1.31
N TYR A 127 11.88 -2.06 2.50
CA TYR A 127 11.87 -0.61 2.76
C TYR A 127 13.11 -0.18 3.52
N GLN A 128 13.45 1.11 3.44
CA GLN A 128 14.48 1.66 4.30
C GLN A 128 13.99 1.57 5.75
N ASP A 129 14.71 0.83 6.59
CA ASP A 129 14.56 0.92 8.02
C ASP A 129 15.03 2.31 8.46
N ASN A 130 14.08 3.23 8.62
CA ASN A 130 14.29 4.41 9.42
C ASN A 130 14.33 3.95 10.88
N GLU A 131 15.45 3.39 11.33
CA GLU A 131 15.72 3.22 12.75
C GLU A 131 15.73 4.61 13.39
N ILE A 132 14.56 5.05 13.86
CA ILE A 132 14.48 5.98 14.97
C ILE A 132 15.03 5.16 16.15
N ASP A 133 16.29 5.42 16.51
CA ASP A 133 16.95 4.92 17.72
C ASP A 133 16.12 5.33 18.94
N ASN A 134 15.07 4.59 19.22
CA ASN A 134 14.29 4.66 20.44
C ASN A 134 15.04 3.93 21.56
N ASN A 135 16.29 4.37 21.80
CA ASN A 135 16.96 4.15 23.07
C ASN A 135 16.35 5.04 24.15
N SER A 136 15.10 4.76 24.48
CA SER A 136 14.55 5.09 25.79
C SER A 136 13.78 3.87 26.26
N GLY A 137 14.44 3.12 27.15
CA GLY A 137 13.90 1.88 27.67
C GLY A 137 12.60 2.03 28.44
N ASP A 138 12.01 0.86 28.62
CA ASP A 138 10.95 0.51 29.55
C ASP A 138 9.51 0.68 29.05
N THR A 139 8.95 -0.51 28.80
CA THR A 139 7.57 -0.97 29.04
C THR A 139 6.35 -0.48 28.25
N THR A 140 5.58 -1.52 27.90
CA THR A 140 4.15 -1.61 27.56
C THR A 140 3.71 -1.26 26.15
N GLU A 141 3.01 -2.24 25.55
CA GLU A 141 1.96 -2.11 24.53
C GLU A 141 1.51 -0.66 24.38
N ASN A 142 1.97 0.01 23.33
CA ASN A 142 1.46 1.30 22.96
C ASN A 142 1.09 1.23 21.49
N ASP A 143 -0.23 1.20 21.27
CA ASP A 143 -0.89 1.58 20.04
C ASP A 143 -0.12 2.72 19.37
N CYS A 144 0.52 2.39 18.25
CA CYS A 144 1.11 3.40 17.39
C CYS A 144 -0.04 4.14 16.70
N ILE A 145 -0.65 5.11 17.40
CA ILE A 145 -1.49 6.12 16.78
C ILE A 145 -0.55 7.02 16.00
N VAL A 146 -0.35 6.70 14.73
CA VAL A 146 0.40 7.55 13.81
C VAL A 146 -0.51 8.70 13.42
N ASP A 147 -0.21 9.90 13.91
CA ASP A 147 -0.82 11.16 13.47
C ASP A 147 -0.54 11.36 11.98
N THR A 148 -1.42 10.82 11.13
CA THR A 148 -1.30 10.90 9.68
C THR A 148 -2.12 12.08 9.20
N VAL A 149 -1.50 12.98 8.44
CA VAL A 149 -2.16 14.11 7.76
C VAL A 149 -1.88 13.99 6.28
N SER A 150 -2.92 14.06 5.45
CA SER A 150 -2.81 14.10 4.00
C SER A 150 -3.41 15.39 3.45
N THR A 151 -2.77 16.01 2.47
CA THR A 151 -3.24 17.24 1.82
C THR A 151 -3.03 17.14 0.30
N ILE A 152 -4.07 17.45 -0.46
CA ILE A 152 -4.07 17.53 -1.92
C ILE A 152 -4.45 18.96 -2.32
N ILE A 153 -3.72 19.54 -3.27
CA ILE A 153 -3.97 20.87 -3.82
C ILE A 153 -4.44 20.69 -5.27
N TYR A 154 -5.63 21.19 -5.62
CA TYR A 154 -6.16 21.14 -6.98
C TYR A 154 -5.74 22.40 -7.75
N LYS A 155 -5.12 22.20 -8.92
CA LYS A 155 -4.65 23.25 -9.82
C LYS A 155 -5.25 23.06 -11.20
N THR A 156 -5.54 24.15 -11.90
CA THR A 156 -5.90 24.15 -13.32
C THR A 156 -4.69 23.83 -14.18
N ASP A 157 -4.90 23.59 -15.48
CA ASP A 157 -3.82 23.37 -16.45
C ASP A 157 -2.81 24.52 -16.51
N ASP A 158 -3.26 25.75 -16.21
CA ASP A 158 -2.42 26.96 -16.14
C ASP A 158 -1.69 27.10 -14.78
N GLY A 159 -1.79 26.11 -13.90
CA GLY A 159 -1.13 26.07 -12.59
C GLY A 159 -1.82 26.88 -11.48
N VAL A 160 -3.03 27.41 -11.74
CA VAL A 160 -3.79 28.21 -10.78
C VAL A 160 -4.50 27.29 -9.79
N ILE A 161 -4.28 27.52 -8.49
CA ILE A 161 -4.92 26.74 -7.43
C ILE A 161 -6.42 27.11 -7.37
N HIS A 162 -7.30 26.10 -7.36
CA HIS A 162 -8.75 26.29 -7.30
C HIS A 162 -9.45 25.36 -6.27
N GLY A 163 -8.68 24.60 -5.50
CA GLY A 163 -9.22 23.83 -4.39
C GLY A 163 -8.17 23.09 -3.57
N PHE A 164 -8.62 22.46 -2.49
CA PHE A 164 -7.82 21.52 -1.71
C PHE A 164 -8.69 20.42 -1.08
N SER A 165 -8.06 19.30 -0.76
CA SER A 165 -8.58 18.29 0.17
C SER A 165 -7.58 18.08 1.29
N ARG A 166 -8.03 17.97 2.54
CA ARG A 166 -7.19 17.61 3.69
C ARG A 166 -7.89 16.57 4.55
N SER A 167 -7.16 15.55 4.97
CA SER A 167 -7.60 14.57 5.96
C SER A 167 -6.59 14.43 7.07
N TRP A 168 -7.06 14.06 8.26
CA TRP A 168 -6.21 13.81 9.41
C TRP A 168 -6.81 12.75 10.32
N ASN A 169 -5.99 12.16 11.18
CA ASN A 169 -6.44 11.32 12.27
C ASN A 169 -6.59 12.16 13.54
N ASN A 170 -7.57 11.82 14.36
CA ASN A 170 -7.72 12.39 15.69
C ASN A 170 -8.16 11.30 16.65
N THR A 171 -7.64 11.34 17.87
CA THR A 171 -8.02 10.42 18.94
C THR A 171 -8.52 11.23 20.12
N ASP A 172 -9.73 10.95 20.60
CA ASP A 172 -10.23 11.61 21.80
C ASP A 172 -9.63 11.04 23.09
N GLU A 173 -9.95 11.68 24.22
CA GLU A 173 -9.50 11.26 25.56
C GLU A 173 -9.95 9.85 25.97
N ASN A 174 -10.93 9.27 25.26
CA ASN A 174 -11.43 7.90 25.49
C ASN A 174 -10.85 6.90 24.48
N ALA A 175 -9.80 7.27 23.74
CA ALA A 175 -9.19 6.46 22.69
C ALA A 175 -10.12 6.14 21.50
N ASN A 176 -11.17 6.93 21.26
CA ASN A 176 -11.94 6.79 20.03
C ASN A 176 -11.19 7.45 18.88
N PHE A 177 -11.01 6.70 17.80
CA PHE A 177 -10.35 7.15 16.59
C PHE A 177 -11.33 7.79 15.60
N TYR A 178 -10.97 8.96 15.08
CA TYR A 178 -11.71 9.71 14.09
C TYR A 178 -10.82 10.02 12.90
N HIS A 179 -11.40 10.00 11.70
CA HIS A 179 -10.71 10.39 10.46
C HIS A 179 -11.47 11.54 9.77
N PRO A 180 -11.37 12.79 10.26
CA PRO A 180 -11.99 13.92 9.59
C PRO A 180 -11.36 14.18 8.21
N SER A 181 -12.18 14.73 7.31
CA SER A 181 -11.70 15.26 6.03
C SER A 181 -12.48 16.51 5.63
N VAL A 182 -11.82 17.42 4.93
CA VAL A 182 -12.41 18.59 4.31
C VAL A 182 -12.00 18.62 2.85
N THR A 183 -12.93 18.97 1.98
CA THR A 183 -12.66 19.30 0.58
C THR A 183 -13.35 20.60 0.26
N TYR A 184 -12.62 21.53 -0.34
CA TYR A 184 -13.11 22.87 -0.62
C TYR A 184 -12.57 23.37 -1.96
N PHE A 185 -13.46 23.92 -2.77
CA PHE A 185 -13.16 24.48 -4.08
C PHE A 185 -13.64 25.93 -4.10
N ASN A 186 -12.80 26.83 -4.61
CA ASN A 186 -13.14 28.22 -4.80
C ASN A 186 -12.24 28.81 -5.89
N ASP A 187 -12.83 29.55 -6.83
CA ASP A 187 -12.12 30.24 -7.89
C ASP A 187 -11.45 31.54 -7.38
N ASN A 188 -11.88 32.06 -6.23
CA ASN A 188 -11.25 33.19 -5.57
C ASN A 188 -10.06 32.71 -4.72
N ILE A 189 -8.84 32.94 -5.22
CA ILE A 189 -7.59 32.51 -4.57
C ILE A 189 -7.37 33.11 -3.18
N ASP A 190 -7.86 34.32 -2.92
CA ASP A 190 -7.67 34.98 -1.62
C ASP A 190 -8.55 34.32 -0.55
N GLU A 191 -9.82 34.03 -0.88
CA GLU A 191 -10.71 33.26 -0.01
C GLU A 191 -10.21 31.82 0.17
N LEU A 192 -9.71 31.20 -0.90
CA LEU A 192 -9.16 29.86 -0.84
C LEU A 192 -7.98 29.77 0.13
N LYS A 193 -7.06 30.74 0.07
CA LYS A 193 -5.94 30.86 1.01
C LYS A 193 -6.39 31.05 2.45
N GLU A 194 -7.39 31.91 2.68
CA GLU A 194 -7.93 32.13 4.02
C GLU A 194 -8.46 30.82 4.64
N ILE A 195 -9.20 30.03 3.86
CA ILE A 195 -9.70 28.73 4.32
C ILE A 195 -8.56 27.72 4.50
N MET A 196 -7.58 27.68 3.59
CA MET A 196 -6.42 26.79 3.68
C MET A 196 -5.59 27.06 4.95
N ASP A 197 -5.43 28.34 5.33
CA ASP A 197 -4.75 28.74 6.55
C ASP A 197 -5.47 28.24 7.82
N LEU A 198 -6.81 28.21 7.84
CA LEU A 198 -7.59 27.63 8.95
C LEU A 198 -7.26 26.15 9.19
N PHE A 199 -6.86 25.46 8.13
CA PHE A 199 -6.46 24.05 8.18
C PHE A 199 -4.94 23.86 8.24
N GLY A 200 -4.15 24.94 8.35
CA GLY A 200 -2.68 24.85 8.41
C GLY A 200 -2.06 24.32 7.12
N ILE A 201 -2.60 24.73 5.96
CA ILE A 201 -2.04 24.42 4.64
C ILE A 201 -1.35 25.68 4.10
N GLN A 202 -0.03 25.63 3.96
CA GLN A 202 0.76 26.73 3.39
C GLN A 202 1.07 26.45 1.91
N ILE A 203 1.05 27.50 1.08
CA ILE A 203 1.29 27.45 -0.37
C ILE A 203 2.34 28.46 -0.81
#